data_AF-A0A3N2QLI9-F1
#
_entry.id   AF-A0A3N2QLI9-F1
#
_cell.length_a   1.000
_cell.length_b   1.000
_cell.length_c   1.000
_cell.angle_alpha   90.00
_cell.angle_beta   90.00
_cell.angle_gamma   90.00
#
_symmetry.space_group_name_H-M   'P 1'
#
loop_
_entity.id
_entity.type
_entity.pdbx_description
1 polymer ?
#
loop_
_entity_poly.entity_id
_entity_poly.type
_entity_poly.pdbx_seq_one_letter_code
_entity_poly.pdbx_strand_id
1 'polypeptide(L)'
;MKHVKQRLPWLAAALLLLGSASQAHAGVFVQLFEWSWDDVAQECENFLGPKGYSAVQVSPPQEHIQGSQWWTRYQPVSYQLNSRSGDAAAFANMVSRCNAVGVDIYADAVFNHMANGSGTGTAGSSYDSGSETYPIYSSNDFHSTCTINSGDYSSDAWRVRNCQLVGLPDLNTGANYVQQTVADYINNMINLGVKGIRVDAAKHMAPGDISGILGRLNGNIYTFQEVIDLGGEAISSSEYTGQGDVTEFKYSANIGDVFKNQQLSYLSNFGEDWGFIGSQNAVVFTDNHDNQRGHGAGGSNVLTYKDGALYNLANVFMLAWPYGYPKVMSSYAFSDSDQGPPSSSVYQNGEAQCGSDWICEHRWSSIANMVAFRNETDGTGVNHWWDNGNNQIAFGRGSVGFVVINRESSDLSRTFTTNMPDGSYHNVAGDNACVTVSGGQVTLDVPGMEAAALHTGAACDGSDSGSDTGSGSGGSTDVTVTFQCQNGTTTLGQSVYVTGNIAELGNWDPASAVILSADNYPTWAGDVGIPAQTDVEWKCLKRDESDPSQDQVWQSGSNNTLAGQSAGSSVTATASF
;
A
#
# COMPACT_ATOMS: atom_id res chain seq x y z
N MET A 1 -72.48 30.64 -32.01
CA MET A 1 -72.78 29.93 -30.75
C MET A 1 -71.50 29.23 -30.31
N LYS A 2 -70.91 29.67 -29.20
CA LYS A 2 -69.61 29.22 -28.70
C LYS A 2 -69.75 27.83 -28.07
N HIS A 3 -69.19 26.79 -28.68
CA HIS A 3 -68.98 25.50 -28.04
C HIS A 3 -67.53 25.41 -27.54
N VAL A 4 -67.40 25.46 -26.22
CA VAL A 4 -66.19 25.17 -25.45
C VAL A 4 -65.98 23.66 -25.47
N LYS A 5 -64.85 23.19 -26.01
CA LYS A 5 -64.33 21.84 -25.77
C LYS A 5 -63.19 21.94 -24.75
N GLN A 6 -63.44 21.41 -23.56
CA GLN A 6 -62.43 21.20 -22.52
C GLN A 6 -61.34 20.26 -23.05
N ARG A 7 -60.06 20.66 -22.89
CA ARG A 7 -58.90 19.79 -23.04
C ARG A 7 -58.41 19.41 -21.64
N LEU A 8 -58.31 18.11 -21.39
CA LEU A 8 -57.61 17.49 -20.26
C LEU A 8 -56.12 17.86 -20.31
N PRO A 9 -55.47 18.21 -19.17
CA PRO A 9 -54.03 18.40 -19.14
C PRO A 9 -53.32 17.05 -19.12
N TRP A 10 -52.32 16.90 -19.99
CA TRP A 10 -51.38 15.79 -19.98
C TRP A 10 -50.43 15.97 -18.78
N LEU A 11 -50.46 15.03 -17.83
CA LEU A 11 -49.37 14.86 -16.87
C LEU A 11 -48.18 14.23 -17.60
N ALA A 12 -47.14 15.02 -17.85
CA ALA A 12 -45.83 14.50 -18.18
C ALA A 12 -45.24 13.89 -16.90
N ALA A 13 -45.12 12.56 -16.86
CA ALA A 13 -44.34 11.87 -15.85
C ALA A 13 -42.87 12.19 -16.09
N ALA A 14 -42.27 13.00 -15.21
CA ALA A 14 -40.84 13.16 -15.16
C ALA A 14 -40.24 11.84 -14.67
N LEU A 15 -39.61 11.10 -15.58
CA LEU A 15 -38.68 10.02 -15.23
C LEU A 15 -37.51 10.68 -14.47
N LEU A 16 -37.53 10.58 -13.15
CA LEU A 16 -36.34 10.79 -12.34
C LEU A 16 -35.43 9.59 -12.60
N LEU A 17 -34.53 9.74 -13.57
CA LEU A 17 -33.30 8.96 -13.64
C LEU A 17 -32.54 9.26 -12.35
N LEU A 18 -32.65 8.37 -11.37
CA LEU A 18 -31.71 8.31 -10.27
C LEU A 18 -30.36 7.94 -10.88
N GLY A 19 -29.58 8.97 -11.20
CA GLY A 19 -28.18 8.79 -11.55
C GLY A 19 -27.46 8.18 -10.36
N SER A 20 -26.72 7.10 -10.61
CA SER A 20 -25.70 6.58 -9.71
C SER A 20 -24.65 7.67 -9.51
N ALA A 21 -24.73 8.38 -8.39
CA ALA A 21 -23.64 9.22 -7.93
C ALA A 21 -22.57 8.32 -7.28
N SER A 22 -21.66 7.80 -8.10
CA SER A 22 -20.31 7.43 -7.69
C SER A 22 -19.37 8.36 -8.45
N GLN A 23 -19.04 9.49 -7.82
CA GLN A 23 -17.96 10.40 -8.22
C GLN A 23 -17.46 11.00 -6.89
N ALA A 24 -16.19 10.92 -6.49
CA ALA A 24 -14.96 10.88 -7.25
C ALA A 24 -13.89 10.02 -6.54
N HIS A 25 -12.98 9.41 -7.30
CA HIS A 25 -11.73 8.89 -6.73
C HIS A 25 -10.68 9.98 -6.65
N ALA A 26 -10.75 10.76 -5.57
CA ALA A 26 -9.61 11.52 -5.09
C ALA A 26 -8.99 10.75 -3.93
N GLY A 27 -7.74 10.28 -4.08
CA GLY A 27 -7.01 9.66 -2.97
C GLY A 27 -6.17 8.44 -3.34
N VAL A 28 -5.49 7.94 -2.32
CA VAL A 28 -4.83 6.62 -2.28
C VAL A 28 -5.37 5.91 -1.05
N PHE A 29 -5.54 4.59 -1.12
CA PHE A 29 -5.80 3.78 0.08
C PHE A 29 -4.76 2.68 0.21
N VAL A 30 -4.64 2.16 1.43
CA VAL A 30 -3.70 1.09 1.77
C VAL A 30 -4.44 -0.14 2.24
N GLN A 31 -3.97 -1.33 1.88
CA GLN A 31 -4.39 -2.58 2.52
C GLN A 31 -3.42 -2.91 3.65
N LEU A 32 -3.83 -2.77 4.91
CA LEU A 32 -3.06 -3.25 6.07
C LEU A 32 -3.43 -4.71 6.33
N PHE A 33 -2.71 -5.63 5.69
CA PHE A 33 -3.07 -7.05 5.68
C PHE A 33 -2.62 -7.76 6.96
N GLU A 34 -3.57 -8.39 7.65
CA GLU A 34 -3.40 -9.14 8.90
C GLU A 34 -3.08 -8.32 10.17
N TRP A 35 -3.06 -6.98 10.08
CA TRP A 35 -2.79 -6.11 11.24
C TRP A 35 -3.89 -6.21 12.30
N SER A 36 -3.52 -6.06 13.58
CA SER A 36 -4.50 -5.93 14.67
C SER A 36 -5.28 -4.61 14.53
N TRP A 37 -6.51 -4.56 15.04
CA TRP A 37 -7.32 -3.33 14.94
C TRP A 37 -6.73 -2.18 15.76
N ASP A 38 -6.07 -2.47 16.89
CA ASP A 38 -5.36 -1.47 17.69
C ASP A 38 -4.14 -0.90 16.95
N ASP A 39 -3.42 -1.73 16.18
CA ASP A 39 -2.30 -1.27 15.34
C ASP A 39 -2.81 -0.42 14.16
N VAL A 40 -3.89 -0.83 13.51
CA VAL A 40 -4.52 -0.04 12.43
C VAL A 40 -4.96 1.32 12.95
N ALA A 41 -5.57 1.39 14.13
CA ALA A 41 -6.00 2.66 14.74
C ALA A 41 -4.82 3.62 15.00
N GLN A 42 -3.70 3.10 15.52
CA GLN A 42 -2.47 3.87 15.71
C GLN A 42 -1.88 4.31 14.36
N GLU A 43 -1.88 3.41 13.37
CA GLU A 43 -1.35 3.71 12.03
C GLU A 43 -2.15 4.82 11.34
N CYS A 44 -3.49 4.82 11.49
CA CYS A 44 -4.34 5.89 10.99
C CYS A 44 -3.93 7.27 11.52
N GLU A 45 -3.69 7.37 12.83
CA GLU A 45 -3.38 8.63 13.52
C GLU A 45 -1.94 9.07 13.27
N ASN A 46 -0.98 8.15 13.35
CA ASN A 46 0.44 8.45 13.35
C ASN A 46 1.03 8.57 11.94
N PHE A 47 0.42 7.92 10.94
CA PHE A 47 1.01 7.81 9.61
C PHE A 47 0.02 8.04 8.46
N LEU A 48 -1.08 7.29 8.39
CA LEU A 48 -1.96 7.31 7.21
C LEU A 48 -2.62 8.68 7.02
N GLY A 49 -3.23 9.22 8.07
CA GLY A 49 -3.84 10.56 8.04
C GLY A 49 -2.81 11.63 7.70
N PRO A 50 -1.68 11.73 8.43
CA PRO A 50 -0.60 12.68 8.12
C PRO A 50 -0.02 12.59 6.70
N LYS A 51 0.08 11.37 6.13
CA LYS A 51 0.56 11.17 4.75
C LYS A 51 -0.53 11.35 3.68
N GLY A 52 -1.79 11.54 4.08
CA GLY A 52 -2.89 11.82 3.17
C GLY A 52 -3.51 10.58 2.51
N TYR A 53 -3.35 9.40 3.11
CA TYR A 53 -4.15 8.24 2.70
C TYR A 53 -5.62 8.49 3.01
N SER A 54 -6.48 8.25 2.02
CA SER A 54 -7.93 8.47 2.12
C SER A 54 -8.64 7.37 2.91
N ALA A 55 -8.12 6.14 2.87
CA ALA A 55 -8.74 4.99 3.49
C ALA A 55 -7.73 3.89 3.81
N VAL A 56 -8.16 2.92 4.62
CA VAL A 56 -7.50 1.65 4.86
C VAL A 56 -8.45 0.48 4.65
N GLN A 57 -8.02 -0.49 3.82
CA GLN A 57 -8.62 -1.81 3.74
C GLN A 57 -8.06 -2.70 4.86
N VAL A 58 -8.95 -3.25 5.69
CA VAL A 58 -8.61 -4.22 6.75
C VAL A 58 -8.99 -5.65 6.33
N SER A 59 -8.25 -6.64 6.83
CA SER A 59 -8.59 -8.07 6.68
C SER A 59 -10.01 -8.40 7.19
N PRO A 60 -10.60 -9.54 6.77
CA PRO A 60 -11.99 -9.83 7.07
C PRO A 60 -12.30 -9.79 8.57
N PRO A 61 -13.31 -9.02 9.02
CA PRO A 61 -13.51 -8.79 10.44
C PRO A 61 -14.36 -9.85 11.13
N GLN A 62 -15.01 -10.71 10.37
CA GLN A 62 -15.87 -11.77 10.90
C GLN A 62 -15.10 -12.93 11.56
N GLU A 63 -15.82 -13.68 12.40
CA GLU A 63 -15.35 -14.94 12.96
C GLU A 63 -15.00 -15.94 11.88
N HIS A 64 -13.87 -16.62 12.07
CA HIS A 64 -13.33 -17.57 11.12
C HIS A 64 -12.87 -18.85 11.81
N ILE A 65 -12.44 -19.83 11.03
CA ILE A 65 -11.88 -21.08 11.58
C ILE A 65 -10.59 -20.83 12.35
N GLN A 66 -10.25 -21.72 13.27
CA GLN A 66 -8.95 -21.71 13.93
C GLN A 66 -7.84 -22.16 12.98
N GLY A 67 -6.67 -21.54 13.10
CA GLY A 67 -5.45 -21.93 12.39
C GLY A 67 -4.45 -20.79 12.28
N SER A 68 -3.20 -21.13 11.99
CA SER A 68 -2.13 -20.15 11.88
C SER A 68 -2.04 -19.54 10.49
N GLN A 69 -2.49 -20.22 9.44
CA GLN A 69 -2.40 -19.75 8.06
C GLN A 69 -3.22 -18.48 7.86
N TRP A 70 -2.77 -17.58 6.98
CA TRP A 70 -3.47 -16.32 6.72
C TRP A 70 -4.88 -16.57 6.16
N TRP A 71 -5.02 -17.53 5.25
CA TRP A 71 -6.28 -17.83 4.54
C TRP A 71 -7.37 -18.36 5.47
N THR A 72 -7.04 -18.76 6.70
CA THR A 72 -8.06 -19.20 7.67
C THR A 72 -9.05 -18.08 7.99
N ARG A 73 -8.66 -16.79 7.88
CA ARG A 73 -9.60 -15.65 8.00
C ARG A 73 -10.66 -15.59 6.91
N TYR A 74 -10.33 -16.13 5.75
CA TYR A 74 -11.21 -16.21 4.58
C TYR A 74 -12.09 -17.47 4.63
N GLN A 75 -12.22 -18.12 5.80
CA GLN A 75 -13.18 -19.19 6.03
C GLN A 75 -14.15 -18.80 7.15
N PRO A 76 -15.23 -18.05 6.83
CA PRO A 76 -16.17 -17.53 7.82
C PRO A 76 -16.93 -18.64 8.55
N VAL A 77 -17.03 -18.53 9.86
CA VAL A 77 -17.86 -19.42 10.69
C VAL A 77 -19.16 -18.73 11.08
N SER A 78 -19.09 -17.44 11.43
CA SER A 78 -20.23 -16.59 11.71
C SER A 78 -19.89 -15.15 11.32
N TYR A 79 -20.89 -14.26 11.37
CA TYR A 79 -20.68 -12.82 11.15
C TYR A 79 -20.45 -12.00 12.44
N GLN A 80 -20.03 -12.67 13.52
CA GLN A 80 -19.54 -11.95 14.71
C GLN A 80 -18.25 -11.21 14.37
N LEU A 81 -18.14 -9.94 14.76
CA LEU A 81 -16.93 -9.13 14.59
C LEU A 81 -15.87 -9.55 15.62
N ASN A 82 -15.28 -10.72 15.41
CA ASN A 82 -14.25 -11.28 16.28
C ASN A 82 -13.32 -12.12 15.42
N SER A 83 -12.14 -11.57 15.14
CA SER A 83 -11.15 -12.18 14.26
C SER A 83 -9.79 -12.22 14.95
N ARG A 84 -8.78 -12.78 14.28
CA ARG A 84 -7.39 -12.67 14.73
C ARG A 84 -6.93 -11.21 14.93
N SER A 85 -7.61 -10.19 14.39
CA SER A 85 -7.28 -8.77 14.62
C SER A 85 -7.84 -8.18 15.92
N GLY A 86 -8.75 -8.87 16.60
CA GLY A 86 -9.38 -8.39 17.84
C GLY A 86 -10.86 -8.75 17.97
N ASP A 87 -11.52 -8.12 18.94
CA ASP A 87 -12.96 -8.27 19.20
C ASP A 87 -13.78 -7.07 18.71
N ALA A 88 -15.11 -7.16 18.83
CA ALA A 88 -16.02 -6.14 18.32
C ALA A 88 -15.76 -4.73 18.91
N ALA A 89 -15.23 -4.66 20.15
CA ALA A 89 -14.89 -3.39 20.78
C ALA A 89 -13.63 -2.78 20.15
N ALA A 90 -12.59 -3.59 19.90
CA ALA A 90 -11.40 -3.17 19.19
C ALA A 90 -11.72 -2.73 17.74
N PHE A 91 -12.62 -3.46 17.04
CA PHE A 91 -13.07 -3.04 15.70
C PHE A 91 -13.76 -1.68 15.73
N ALA A 92 -14.71 -1.48 16.64
CA ALA A 92 -15.42 -0.21 16.80
C ALA A 92 -14.48 0.93 17.18
N ASN A 93 -13.49 0.67 18.04
CA ASN A 93 -12.47 1.66 18.42
C ASN A 93 -11.63 2.09 17.21
N MET A 94 -11.14 1.12 16.44
CA MET A 94 -10.37 1.37 15.22
C MET A 94 -11.15 2.19 14.20
N VAL A 95 -12.40 1.81 13.92
CA VAL A 95 -13.28 2.56 13.00
C VAL A 95 -13.49 3.99 13.48
N SER A 96 -13.75 4.19 14.77
CA SER A 96 -13.95 5.53 15.33
C SER A 96 -12.69 6.40 15.24
N ARG A 97 -11.51 5.84 15.51
CA ARG A 97 -10.24 6.58 15.54
C ARG A 97 -9.77 6.95 14.14
N CYS A 98 -9.80 6.01 13.20
CA CYS A 98 -9.45 6.27 11.80
C CYS A 98 -10.37 7.33 11.18
N ASN A 99 -11.70 7.21 11.37
CA ASN A 99 -12.65 8.22 10.89
C ASN A 99 -12.40 9.61 11.49
N ALA A 100 -11.94 9.70 12.76
CA ALA A 100 -11.67 10.97 13.42
C ALA A 100 -10.47 11.73 12.81
N VAL A 101 -9.56 11.03 12.14
CA VAL A 101 -8.41 11.61 11.44
C VAL A 101 -8.58 11.62 9.92
N GLY A 102 -9.81 11.39 9.42
CA GLY A 102 -10.13 11.45 8.00
C GLY A 102 -9.67 10.25 7.17
N VAL A 103 -9.41 9.11 7.82
CA VAL A 103 -9.07 7.84 7.15
C VAL A 103 -10.28 6.90 7.21
N ASP A 104 -10.89 6.66 6.06
CA ASP A 104 -12.06 5.79 5.93
C ASP A 104 -11.66 4.32 6.14
N ILE A 105 -12.56 3.51 6.73
CA ILE A 105 -12.38 2.06 6.83
C ILE A 105 -13.11 1.34 5.71
N TYR A 106 -12.37 0.51 4.97
CA TYR A 106 -12.89 -0.49 4.04
C TYR A 106 -12.73 -1.89 4.63
N ALA A 107 -13.83 -2.60 4.89
CA ALA A 107 -13.76 -3.97 5.40
C ALA A 107 -13.71 -4.99 4.26
N ASP A 108 -12.79 -5.95 4.32
CA ASP A 108 -12.85 -7.12 3.46
C ASP A 108 -14.05 -8.00 3.86
N ALA A 109 -14.98 -8.25 2.93
CA ALA A 109 -16.27 -8.87 3.20
C ALA A 109 -16.37 -10.19 2.45
N VAL A 110 -16.34 -11.29 3.22
CA VAL A 110 -16.42 -12.66 2.70
C VAL A 110 -17.83 -13.19 2.90
N PHE A 111 -18.59 -13.28 1.81
CA PHE A 111 -19.97 -13.76 1.83
C PHE A 111 -20.36 -14.60 0.59
N ASN A 112 -19.38 -15.03 -0.21
CA ASN A 112 -19.60 -16.07 -1.21
C ASN A 112 -19.84 -17.44 -0.56
N HIS A 113 -19.10 -17.75 0.49
CA HIS A 113 -19.03 -19.08 1.08
C HIS A 113 -18.89 -19.03 2.60
N MET A 114 -19.01 -20.20 3.23
CA MET A 114 -18.71 -20.42 4.65
C MET A 114 -17.51 -21.37 4.81
N ALA A 115 -17.04 -21.53 6.04
CA ALA A 115 -15.91 -22.37 6.39
C ALA A 115 -16.09 -23.84 6.01
N ASN A 116 -15.07 -24.46 5.43
CA ASN A 116 -15.06 -25.90 5.18
C ASN A 116 -14.52 -26.68 6.39
N GLY A 117 -14.97 -27.93 6.56
CA GLY A 117 -14.66 -28.79 7.70
C GLY A 117 -15.67 -28.66 8.82
N SER A 118 -15.30 -29.14 10.01
CA SER A 118 -16.15 -29.07 11.20
C SER A 118 -15.31 -28.71 12.42
N GLY A 119 -15.87 -27.90 13.33
CA GLY A 119 -15.18 -27.54 14.57
C GLY A 119 -15.79 -26.35 15.26
N THR A 120 -14.92 -25.57 15.89
CA THR A 120 -15.26 -24.34 16.60
C THR A 120 -14.44 -23.18 16.03
N GLY A 121 -15.09 -22.07 15.71
CA GLY A 121 -14.45 -20.84 15.24
C GLY A 121 -13.67 -20.11 16.34
N THR A 122 -13.02 -19.01 15.96
CA THR A 122 -12.23 -18.17 16.87
C THR A 122 -13.06 -17.49 17.97
N ALA A 123 -14.36 -17.30 17.75
CA ALA A 123 -15.30 -16.69 18.70
C ALA A 123 -16.20 -17.71 19.40
N GLY A 124 -15.94 -19.01 19.24
CA GLY A 124 -16.64 -20.07 19.95
C GLY A 124 -17.85 -20.67 19.21
N SER A 125 -18.16 -20.21 18.00
CA SER A 125 -19.26 -20.77 17.20
C SER A 125 -18.91 -22.16 16.68
N SER A 126 -19.85 -23.11 16.73
CA SER A 126 -19.68 -24.42 16.09
C SER A 126 -20.09 -24.37 14.62
N TYR A 127 -19.41 -25.15 13.77
CA TYR A 127 -19.76 -25.34 12.37
C TYR A 127 -19.48 -26.77 11.91
N ASP A 128 -20.20 -27.20 10.87
CA ASP A 128 -19.98 -28.45 10.14
C ASP A 128 -20.43 -28.29 8.68
N SER A 129 -19.46 -28.25 7.76
CA SER A 129 -19.70 -28.13 6.32
C SER A 129 -20.35 -29.37 5.71
N GLY A 130 -20.18 -30.56 6.29
CA GLY A 130 -20.76 -31.79 5.77
C GLY A 130 -22.28 -31.85 5.95
N SER A 131 -22.79 -31.16 6.97
CA SER A 131 -24.23 -30.95 7.21
C SER A 131 -24.70 -29.53 6.88
N GLU A 132 -23.82 -28.68 6.33
CA GLU A 132 -24.07 -27.25 6.04
C GLU A 132 -24.70 -26.51 7.23
N THR A 133 -24.21 -26.82 8.44
CA THR A 133 -24.74 -26.27 9.69
C THR A 133 -23.77 -25.23 10.24
N TYR A 134 -24.24 -23.99 10.28
CA TYR A 134 -23.54 -22.82 10.83
C TYR A 134 -24.47 -22.09 11.80
N PRO A 135 -23.98 -21.18 12.65
CA PRO A 135 -24.83 -20.46 13.60
C PRO A 135 -26.02 -19.71 12.97
N ILE A 136 -25.85 -19.22 11.73
CA ILE A 136 -26.81 -18.38 11.01
C ILE A 136 -27.35 -19.00 9.72
N TYR A 137 -26.82 -20.16 9.31
CA TYR A 137 -27.18 -20.83 8.06
C TYR A 137 -27.42 -22.33 8.25
N SER A 138 -28.29 -22.87 7.40
CA SER A 138 -28.63 -24.28 7.26
C SER A 138 -28.39 -24.72 5.82
N SER A 139 -28.51 -26.01 5.52
CA SER A 139 -28.38 -26.54 4.16
C SER A 139 -29.33 -25.94 3.11
N ASN A 140 -30.43 -25.30 3.52
CA ASN A 140 -31.31 -24.60 2.58
C ASN A 140 -30.72 -23.29 2.05
N ASP A 141 -29.67 -22.79 2.69
CA ASP A 141 -29.06 -21.49 2.43
C ASP A 141 -27.83 -21.61 1.51
N PHE A 142 -27.49 -22.83 1.07
CA PHE A 142 -26.38 -23.14 0.18
C PHE A 142 -26.88 -23.58 -1.19
N HIS A 143 -26.03 -23.39 -2.21
CA HIS A 143 -26.25 -24.03 -3.49
C HIS A 143 -26.07 -25.55 -3.36
N SER A 144 -26.73 -26.30 -4.25
CA SER A 144 -26.51 -27.75 -4.31
C SER A 144 -25.03 -28.04 -4.56
N THR A 145 -24.44 -28.94 -3.76
CA THR A 145 -23.01 -29.25 -3.83
C THR A 145 -22.56 -29.62 -5.25
N CYS A 146 -21.64 -28.82 -5.79
CA CYS A 146 -20.89 -29.11 -7.00
C CYS A 146 -19.51 -28.46 -6.92
N THR A 147 -18.60 -28.87 -7.80
CA THR A 147 -17.21 -28.39 -7.83
C THR A 147 -16.98 -27.50 -9.03
N ILE A 148 -16.17 -26.44 -8.89
CA ILE A 148 -15.63 -25.69 -10.03
C ILE A 148 -14.42 -26.45 -10.58
N ASN A 149 -14.49 -26.90 -11.83
CA ASN A 149 -13.36 -27.49 -12.55
C ASN A 149 -12.57 -26.40 -13.29
N SER A 150 -11.30 -26.68 -13.60
CA SER A 150 -10.44 -25.74 -14.34
C SER A 150 -11.02 -25.32 -15.70
N GLY A 151 -11.69 -26.23 -16.41
CA GLY A 151 -12.34 -25.93 -17.70
C GLY A 151 -13.59 -25.04 -17.59
N ASP A 152 -14.20 -24.93 -16.40
CA ASP A 152 -15.41 -24.14 -16.21
C ASP A 152 -15.08 -22.63 -16.35
N TYR A 153 -13.88 -22.20 -15.93
CA TYR A 153 -13.43 -20.82 -16.07
C TYR A 153 -13.41 -20.32 -17.53
N SER A 154 -13.29 -21.21 -18.51
CA SER A 154 -13.30 -20.83 -19.94
C SER A 154 -14.62 -21.13 -20.64
N SER A 155 -15.55 -21.87 -20.02
CA SER A 155 -16.71 -22.39 -20.74
C SER A 155 -18.04 -22.42 -19.98
N ASP A 156 -18.04 -22.23 -18.66
CA ASP A 156 -19.22 -22.39 -17.81
C ASP A 156 -19.26 -21.36 -16.67
N ALA A 157 -19.70 -20.15 -17.02
CA ALA A 157 -19.92 -19.06 -16.06
C ALA A 157 -20.95 -19.41 -14.96
N TRP A 158 -21.90 -20.32 -15.24
CA TRP A 158 -22.89 -20.72 -14.25
C TRP A 158 -22.23 -21.51 -13.13
N ARG A 159 -21.41 -22.52 -13.46
CA ARG A 159 -20.68 -23.29 -12.45
C ARG A 159 -19.72 -22.44 -11.64
N VAL A 160 -19.00 -21.51 -12.28
CA VAL A 160 -18.08 -20.62 -11.56
C VAL A 160 -18.81 -19.79 -10.49
N ARG A 161 -20.09 -19.46 -10.71
CA ARG A 161 -20.93 -18.64 -9.82
C ARG A 161 -21.83 -19.40 -8.83
N ASN A 162 -21.91 -20.73 -8.94
CA ASN A 162 -22.90 -21.54 -8.19
C ASN A 162 -22.33 -22.86 -7.65
N CYS A 163 -21.02 -23.08 -7.77
CA CYS A 163 -20.35 -24.28 -7.26
C CYS A 163 -19.26 -23.89 -6.27
N GLN A 164 -18.88 -24.84 -5.43
CA GLN A 164 -17.92 -24.65 -4.36
C GLN A 164 -16.53 -24.28 -4.90
N LEU A 165 -16.11 -23.06 -4.62
CA LEU A 165 -14.73 -22.60 -4.80
C LEU A 165 -13.83 -23.39 -3.87
N VAL A 166 -12.94 -24.22 -4.43
CA VAL A 166 -11.99 -25.08 -3.69
C VAL A 166 -12.62 -25.91 -2.55
N GLY A 167 -13.90 -26.27 -2.69
CA GLY A 167 -14.64 -27.07 -1.71
C GLY A 167 -15.23 -26.28 -0.54
N LEU A 168 -15.21 -24.94 -0.59
CA LEU A 168 -15.87 -24.07 0.39
C LEU A 168 -17.39 -24.12 0.17
N PRO A 169 -18.22 -24.37 1.20
CA PRO A 169 -19.68 -24.38 1.08
C PRO A 169 -20.22 -23.06 0.51
N ASP A 170 -20.81 -23.16 -0.68
CA ASP A 170 -21.18 -22.03 -1.52
C ASP A 170 -22.58 -21.53 -1.16
N LEU A 171 -22.67 -20.28 -0.68
CA LEU A 171 -23.94 -19.70 -0.26
C LEU A 171 -24.84 -19.46 -1.47
N ASN A 172 -26.13 -19.74 -1.32
CA ASN A 172 -27.13 -19.35 -2.29
C ASN A 172 -27.42 -17.85 -2.18
N THR A 173 -26.52 -17.03 -2.72
CA THR A 173 -26.58 -15.56 -2.61
C THR A 173 -27.76 -14.94 -3.35
N GLY A 174 -28.46 -15.70 -4.20
CA GLY A 174 -29.75 -15.30 -4.78
C GLY A 174 -30.94 -15.47 -3.82
N ALA A 175 -30.80 -16.21 -2.72
CA ALA A 175 -31.88 -16.45 -1.77
C ALA A 175 -32.12 -15.23 -0.87
N ASN A 176 -33.39 -14.85 -0.70
CA ASN A 176 -33.77 -13.68 0.12
C ASN A 176 -33.22 -13.72 1.55
N TYR A 177 -33.20 -14.89 2.19
CA TYR A 177 -32.69 -15.03 3.55
C TYR A 177 -31.18 -14.76 3.59
N VAL A 178 -30.39 -15.37 2.69
CA VAL A 178 -28.95 -15.13 2.57
C VAL A 178 -28.66 -13.65 2.30
N GLN A 179 -29.36 -13.05 1.33
CA GLN A 179 -29.17 -11.63 1.01
C GLN A 179 -29.42 -10.72 2.21
N GLN A 180 -30.50 -10.98 2.96
CA GLN A 180 -30.83 -10.18 4.14
C GLN A 180 -29.79 -10.38 5.25
N THR A 181 -29.37 -11.62 5.52
CA THR A 181 -28.37 -11.94 6.55
C THR A 181 -27.02 -11.26 6.26
N VAL A 182 -26.56 -11.28 5.01
CA VAL A 182 -25.34 -10.58 4.59
C VAL A 182 -25.52 -9.06 4.70
N ALA A 183 -26.66 -8.53 4.26
CA ALA A 183 -26.95 -7.10 4.38
C ALA A 183 -26.99 -6.64 5.84
N ASP A 184 -27.55 -7.43 6.76
CA ASP A 184 -27.58 -7.13 8.19
C ASP A 184 -26.17 -7.11 8.80
N TYR A 185 -25.29 -8.02 8.39
CA TYR A 185 -23.88 -8.02 8.75
C TYR A 185 -23.17 -6.74 8.28
N ILE A 186 -23.32 -6.37 7.00
CA ILE A 186 -22.71 -5.15 6.47
C ILE A 186 -23.31 -3.91 7.14
N ASN A 187 -24.62 -3.89 7.39
CA ASN A 187 -25.31 -2.81 8.10
C ASN A 187 -24.81 -2.64 9.53
N ASN A 188 -24.43 -3.72 10.21
CA ASN A 188 -23.78 -3.65 11.52
C ASN A 188 -22.45 -2.88 11.42
N MET A 189 -21.62 -3.19 10.42
CA MET A 189 -20.36 -2.46 10.17
C MET A 189 -20.60 -0.99 9.79
N ILE A 190 -21.59 -0.70 8.94
CA ILE A 190 -21.99 0.67 8.59
C ILE A 190 -22.38 1.47 9.83
N ASN A 191 -23.16 0.87 10.75
CA ASN A 191 -23.58 1.52 11.99
C ASN A 191 -22.38 1.85 12.91
N LEU A 192 -21.28 1.11 12.82
CA LEU A 192 -20.03 1.41 13.52
C LEU A 192 -19.20 2.50 12.84
N GLY A 193 -19.54 2.87 11.60
CA GLY A 193 -18.88 3.93 10.84
C GLY A 193 -18.00 3.46 9.68
N VAL A 194 -18.04 2.17 9.31
CA VAL A 194 -17.36 1.66 8.11
C VAL A 194 -17.91 2.38 6.87
N LYS A 195 -17.00 2.79 5.98
CA LYS A 195 -17.32 3.63 4.81
C LYS A 195 -17.25 2.89 3.48
N GLY A 196 -16.68 1.69 3.49
CA GLY A 196 -16.67 0.84 2.31
C GLY A 196 -16.41 -0.63 2.60
N ILE A 197 -16.53 -1.43 1.55
CA ILE A 197 -16.22 -2.86 1.58
C ILE A 197 -15.46 -3.29 0.32
N ARG A 198 -14.60 -4.29 0.49
CA ARG A 198 -14.06 -5.11 -0.59
C ARG A 198 -14.85 -6.41 -0.61
N VAL A 199 -15.52 -6.73 -1.70
CA VAL A 199 -16.25 -8.01 -1.84
C VAL A 199 -15.26 -9.08 -2.29
N ASP A 200 -14.98 -10.03 -1.39
CA ASP A 200 -14.18 -11.21 -1.66
C ASP A 200 -14.87 -12.15 -2.65
N ALA A 201 -14.07 -12.79 -3.52
CA ALA A 201 -14.55 -13.81 -4.45
C ALA A 201 -15.78 -13.38 -5.28
N ALA A 202 -15.91 -12.10 -5.64
CA ALA A 202 -17.10 -11.58 -6.32
C ALA A 202 -17.38 -12.26 -7.66
N LYS A 203 -16.32 -12.71 -8.37
CA LYS A 203 -16.42 -13.55 -9.57
C LYS A 203 -17.28 -14.80 -9.37
N HIS A 204 -17.32 -15.33 -8.16
CA HIS A 204 -18.03 -16.54 -7.77
C HIS A 204 -19.47 -16.30 -7.33
N MET A 205 -19.96 -15.07 -7.42
CA MET A 205 -21.37 -14.71 -7.23
C MET A 205 -21.93 -14.09 -8.50
N ALA A 206 -23.24 -14.23 -8.74
CA ALA A 206 -23.87 -13.51 -9.83
C ALA A 206 -23.91 -11.99 -9.52
N PRO A 207 -23.64 -11.10 -10.50
CA PRO A 207 -23.72 -9.65 -10.27
C PRO A 207 -25.08 -9.19 -9.72
N GLY A 208 -26.17 -9.85 -10.13
CA GLY A 208 -27.52 -9.57 -9.64
C GLY A 208 -27.71 -9.91 -8.15
N ASP A 209 -27.01 -10.91 -7.64
CA ASP A 209 -27.09 -11.33 -6.24
C ASP A 209 -26.34 -10.33 -5.35
N ILE A 210 -25.16 -9.89 -5.79
CA ILE A 210 -24.41 -8.79 -5.15
C ILE A 210 -25.27 -7.52 -5.15
N SER A 211 -25.88 -7.14 -6.28
CA SER A 211 -26.82 -6.01 -6.32
C SER A 211 -28.00 -6.18 -5.35
N GLY A 212 -28.53 -7.39 -5.19
CA GLY A 212 -29.61 -7.68 -4.26
C GLY A 212 -29.23 -7.50 -2.79
N ILE A 213 -27.96 -7.77 -2.43
CA ILE A 213 -27.40 -7.51 -1.10
C ILE A 213 -27.16 -6.00 -0.92
N LEU A 214 -26.45 -5.36 -1.85
CA LEU A 214 -26.12 -3.93 -1.77
C LEU A 214 -27.37 -3.05 -1.71
N GLY A 215 -28.45 -3.43 -2.41
CA GLY A 215 -29.74 -2.74 -2.38
C GLY A 215 -30.47 -2.78 -1.04
N ARG A 216 -29.99 -3.56 -0.06
CA ARG A 216 -30.54 -3.68 1.30
C ARG A 216 -29.72 -2.93 2.36
N LEU A 217 -28.66 -2.22 1.97
CA LEU A 217 -27.81 -1.50 2.89
C LEU A 217 -28.44 -0.16 3.33
N ASN A 218 -28.18 0.23 4.58
CA ASN A 218 -28.67 1.45 5.22
C ASN A 218 -27.82 2.68 4.88
N GLY A 219 -27.41 2.81 3.62
CA GLY A 219 -26.55 3.88 3.15
C GLY A 219 -25.84 3.51 1.86
N ASN A 220 -25.23 4.51 1.23
CA ASN A 220 -24.33 4.29 0.12
C ASN A 220 -22.90 4.24 0.68
N ILE A 221 -22.29 3.06 0.65
CA ILE A 221 -20.88 2.88 1.01
C ILE A 221 -20.05 2.62 -0.25
N TYR A 222 -18.77 2.99 -0.21
CA TYR A 222 -17.86 2.63 -1.28
C TYR A 222 -17.74 1.12 -1.39
N THR A 223 -17.91 0.57 -2.58
CA THR A 223 -17.83 -0.88 -2.81
C THR A 223 -16.89 -1.14 -3.96
N PHE A 224 -15.94 -2.04 -3.74
CA PHE A 224 -15.15 -2.61 -4.82
C PHE A 224 -15.06 -4.13 -4.69
N GLN A 225 -14.80 -4.79 -5.80
CA GLN A 225 -15.03 -6.23 -5.94
C GLN A 225 -13.79 -6.91 -6.47
N GLU A 226 -13.50 -8.08 -5.92
CA GLU A 226 -12.51 -8.96 -6.53
C GLU A 226 -13.12 -9.77 -7.68
N VAL A 227 -12.71 -9.43 -8.89
CA VAL A 227 -12.99 -10.24 -10.08
C VAL A 227 -11.69 -10.47 -10.83
N ILE A 228 -11.07 -11.62 -10.57
CA ILE A 228 -9.85 -12.03 -11.30
C ILE A 228 -10.23 -12.30 -12.75
N ASP A 229 -9.75 -11.46 -13.67
CA ASP A 229 -9.96 -11.58 -15.12
C ASP A 229 -8.72 -11.04 -15.86
N LEU A 230 -7.98 -11.93 -16.54
CA LEU A 230 -6.89 -11.55 -17.46
C LEU A 230 -7.32 -11.59 -18.94
N GLY A 231 -8.60 -11.83 -19.21
CA GLY A 231 -9.18 -12.03 -20.54
C GLY A 231 -9.32 -13.51 -20.91
N GLY A 232 -10.26 -13.81 -21.81
CA GLY A 232 -10.46 -15.15 -22.36
C GLY A 232 -11.22 -16.12 -21.46
N GLU A 233 -11.73 -15.65 -20.32
CA GLU A 233 -12.56 -16.41 -19.39
C GLU A 233 -14.06 -16.25 -19.69
N ALA A 234 -14.87 -17.15 -19.16
CA ALA A 234 -16.33 -17.16 -19.30
C ALA A 234 -17.01 -16.02 -18.54
N ILE A 235 -16.32 -15.40 -17.59
CA ILE A 235 -16.77 -14.26 -16.79
C ILE A 235 -15.77 -13.13 -16.99
N SER A 236 -16.26 -11.93 -17.26
CA SER A 236 -15.43 -10.72 -17.36
C SER A 236 -15.61 -9.79 -16.16
N SER A 237 -14.53 -9.09 -15.78
CA SER A 237 -14.56 -8.00 -14.80
C SER A 237 -15.57 -6.90 -15.14
N SER A 238 -15.78 -6.65 -16.44
CA SER A 238 -16.74 -5.65 -16.93
C SER A 238 -18.19 -5.91 -16.51
N GLU A 239 -18.57 -7.18 -16.26
CA GLU A 239 -19.92 -7.56 -15.81
C GLU A 239 -20.26 -7.02 -14.41
N TYR A 240 -19.24 -6.66 -13.61
CA TYR A 240 -19.38 -6.27 -12.21
C TYR A 240 -19.28 -4.76 -11.97
N THR A 241 -18.96 -3.99 -13.02
CA THR A 241 -18.79 -2.52 -12.92
C THR A 241 -20.09 -1.77 -12.57
N GLY A 242 -21.25 -2.42 -12.67
CA GLY A 242 -22.54 -1.85 -12.27
C GLY A 242 -22.80 -1.92 -10.75
N GLN A 243 -22.06 -2.75 -10.02
CA GLN A 243 -22.21 -2.97 -8.58
C GLN A 243 -21.24 -2.14 -7.75
N GLY A 244 -20.15 -1.70 -8.37
CA GLY A 244 -19.05 -0.97 -7.72
C GLY A 244 -17.79 -1.14 -8.55
N ASP A 245 -16.68 -0.65 -8.00
CA ASP A 245 -15.39 -0.77 -8.68
C ASP A 245 -14.90 -2.22 -8.67
N VAL A 246 -13.91 -2.52 -9.52
CA VAL A 246 -13.36 -3.86 -9.68
C VAL A 246 -11.85 -3.78 -9.63
N THR A 247 -11.23 -4.73 -8.93
CA THR A 247 -9.77 -4.90 -8.91
C THR A 247 -9.26 -5.24 -10.32
N GLU A 248 -8.46 -4.36 -10.91
CA GLU A 248 -7.95 -4.52 -12.27
C GLU A 248 -6.67 -5.38 -12.27
N PHE A 249 -6.83 -6.70 -12.32
CA PHE A 249 -5.69 -7.64 -12.31
C PHE A 249 -4.78 -7.52 -13.53
N LYS A 250 -5.28 -7.02 -14.67
CA LYS A 250 -4.40 -6.78 -15.83
C LYS A 250 -3.42 -5.64 -15.55
N TYR A 251 -3.76 -4.70 -14.68
CA TYR A 251 -2.84 -3.65 -14.26
C TYR A 251 -1.61 -4.27 -13.57
N SER A 252 -1.83 -5.05 -12.51
CA SER A 252 -0.77 -5.73 -11.76
C SER A 252 0.09 -6.64 -12.65
N ALA A 253 -0.56 -7.45 -13.50
CA ALA A 253 0.15 -8.36 -14.41
C ALA A 253 1.01 -7.62 -15.44
N ASN A 254 0.47 -6.58 -16.08
CA ASN A 254 1.16 -5.88 -17.18
C ASN A 254 2.20 -4.88 -16.68
N ILE A 255 1.96 -4.16 -15.57
CA ILE A 255 2.99 -3.28 -15.01
C ILE A 255 4.19 -4.12 -14.54
N GLY A 256 3.90 -5.28 -13.94
CA GLY A 256 4.90 -6.25 -13.55
C GLY A 256 5.72 -6.78 -14.72
N ASP A 257 5.06 -7.16 -15.82
CA ASP A 257 5.73 -7.63 -17.04
C ASP A 257 6.61 -6.54 -17.65
N VAL A 258 6.13 -5.30 -17.69
CA VAL A 258 6.91 -4.17 -18.23
C VAL A 258 8.18 -3.93 -17.42
N PHE A 259 8.07 -3.87 -16.09
CA PHE A 259 9.21 -3.61 -15.22
C PHE A 259 10.19 -4.80 -15.14
N LYS A 260 9.73 -6.05 -15.24
CA LYS A 260 10.60 -7.24 -15.16
C LYS A 260 11.21 -7.62 -16.50
N ASN A 261 10.42 -7.57 -17.57
CA ASN A 261 10.73 -8.24 -18.83
C ASN A 261 10.74 -7.32 -20.05
N GLN A 262 10.24 -6.08 -19.94
CA GLN A 262 10.15 -5.15 -21.07
C GLN A 262 10.81 -3.79 -20.77
N GLN A 263 10.25 -2.71 -21.31
CA GLN A 263 10.81 -1.36 -21.31
C GLN A 263 9.76 -0.36 -20.82
N LEU A 264 10.14 0.55 -19.92
CA LEU A 264 9.23 1.58 -19.39
C LEU A 264 8.68 2.51 -20.49
N SER A 265 9.38 2.67 -21.62
CA SER A 265 8.93 3.44 -22.78
C SER A 265 7.56 2.99 -23.33
N TYR A 266 7.14 1.75 -23.07
CA TYR A 266 5.83 1.25 -23.50
C TYR A 266 4.65 1.79 -22.68
N LEU A 267 4.90 2.41 -21.53
CA LEU A 267 3.84 2.84 -20.60
C LEU A 267 3.13 4.15 -21.00
N SER A 268 3.50 4.79 -22.10
CA SER A 268 2.95 6.09 -22.54
C SER A 268 1.43 6.13 -22.72
N ASN A 269 0.79 4.98 -22.88
CA ASN A 269 -0.67 4.82 -22.96
C ASN A 269 -1.21 3.70 -22.06
N PHE A 270 -0.51 3.39 -20.96
CA PHE A 270 -0.90 2.33 -20.02
C PHE A 270 -2.31 2.56 -19.46
N GLY A 271 -3.23 1.60 -19.60
CA GLY A 271 -4.64 1.81 -19.20
C GLY A 271 -5.64 1.14 -20.14
N GLU A 272 -6.74 1.83 -20.43
CA GLU A 272 -7.85 1.29 -21.25
C GLU A 272 -7.41 0.79 -22.64
N ASP A 273 -6.41 1.44 -23.26
CA ASP A 273 -5.82 1.01 -24.54
C ASP A 273 -5.19 -0.39 -24.48
N TRP A 274 -4.86 -0.86 -23.28
CA TRP A 274 -4.33 -2.21 -23.01
C TRP A 274 -5.44 -3.23 -22.73
N GLY A 275 -6.70 -2.86 -22.93
CA GLY A 275 -7.87 -3.70 -22.71
C GLY A 275 -8.29 -3.79 -21.23
N PHE A 276 -7.93 -2.79 -20.43
CA PHE A 276 -8.37 -2.67 -19.04
C PHE A 276 -9.80 -2.13 -19.00
N ILE A 277 -10.49 -2.31 -17.87
CA ILE A 277 -11.81 -1.70 -17.66
C ILE A 277 -11.71 -0.17 -17.62
N GLY A 278 -12.84 0.52 -17.70
CA GLY A 278 -12.86 1.98 -17.60
C GLY A 278 -12.21 2.46 -16.30
N SER A 279 -11.31 3.45 -16.38
CA SER A 279 -10.52 3.94 -15.26
C SER A 279 -11.35 4.31 -14.03
N GLN A 280 -12.56 4.83 -14.25
CA GLN A 280 -13.50 5.23 -13.20
C GLN A 280 -14.10 4.07 -12.40
N ASN A 281 -13.92 2.83 -12.86
CA ASN A 281 -14.43 1.62 -12.22
C ASN A 281 -13.27 0.72 -11.72
N ALA A 282 -12.01 1.17 -11.80
CA ALA A 282 -10.85 0.33 -11.58
C ALA A 282 -10.18 0.63 -10.24
N VAL A 283 -10.00 -0.40 -9.40
CA VAL A 283 -9.02 -0.38 -8.31
C VAL A 283 -7.72 -1.00 -8.81
N VAL A 284 -6.62 -0.26 -8.74
CA VAL A 284 -5.31 -0.66 -9.29
C VAL A 284 -4.31 -0.91 -8.18
N PHE A 285 -3.40 -1.84 -8.42
CA PHE A 285 -2.40 -2.27 -7.45
C PHE A 285 -1.21 -2.90 -8.19
N THR A 286 -0.02 -2.81 -7.61
CA THR A 286 1.17 -3.55 -8.07
C THR A 286 1.09 -5.00 -7.61
N ASP A 287 0.72 -5.21 -6.35
CA ASP A 287 0.43 -6.49 -5.72
C ASP A 287 -0.73 -6.41 -4.70
N ASN A 288 -1.17 -7.56 -4.22
CA ASN A 288 -2.14 -7.71 -3.16
C ASN A 288 -1.80 -8.93 -2.30
N HIS A 289 -2.63 -9.19 -1.28
CA HIS A 289 -2.41 -10.31 -0.35
C HIS A 289 -2.28 -11.69 -1.03
N ASP A 290 -3.01 -11.95 -2.13
CA ASP A 290 -2.95 -13.22 -2.85
C ASP A 290 -1.74 -13.32 -3.79
N ASN A 291 -1.62 -12.36 -4.71
CA ASN A 291 -0.65 -12.46 -5.79
C ASN A 291 0.79 -12.20 -5.36
N GLN A 292 0.97 -11.50 -4.23
CA GLN A 292 2.25 -11.41 -3.55
C GLN A 292 2.74 -12.81 -3.08
N ARG A 293 1.81 -13.69 -2.70
CA ARG A 293 2.08 -15.08 -2.24
C ARG A 293 2.08 -16.10 -3.38
N GLY A 294 1.97 -15.66 -4.64
CA GLY A 294 1.90 -16.53 -5.80
C GLY A 294 0.51 -17.16 -6.03
N HIS A 295 -0.51 -16.68 -5.33
CA HIS A 295 -1.91 -17.02 -5.58
C HIS A 295 -2.54 -16.03 -6.56
N GLY A 296 -3.73 -16.31 -7.08
CA GLY A 296 -4.41 -15.38 -8.01
C GLY A 296 -3.71 -15.17 -9.36
N ALA A 297 -3.87 -13.97 -9.93
CA ALA A 297 -3.42 -13.64 -11.29
C ALA A 297 -2.10 -12.86 -11.33
N GLY A 298 -1.37 -13.00 -12.45
CA GLY A 298 -0.12 -12.28 -12.75
C GLY A 298 1.13 -13.17 -12.71
N GLY A 299 1.11 -14.27 -11.94
CA GLY A 299 2.22 -15.24 -11.90
C GLY A 299 3.57 -14.61 -11.57
N SER A 300 4.63 -14.98 -12.30
CA SER A 300 5.99 -14.46 -12.09
C SER A 300 6.15 -12.96 -12.35
N ASN A 301 5.17 -12.33 -12.99
CA ASN A 301 5.24 -10.92 -13.35
C ASN A 301 4.88 -10.01 -12.16
N VAL A 302 4.17 -10.52 -11.14
CA VAL A 302 3.78 -9.71 -9.98
C VAL A 302 5.02 -9.13 -9.30
N LEU A 303 5.02 -7.82 -9.09
CA LEU A 303 6.06 -7.11 -8.34
C LEU A 303 5.67 -7.06 -6.88
N THR A 304 6.59 -7.44 -5.99
CA THR A 304 6.36 -7.53 -4.54
C THR A 304 7.46 -6.81 -3.78
N TYR A 305 7.30 -6.62 -2.47
CA TYR A 305 8.37 -6.07 -1.62
C TYR A 305 9.72 -6.81 -1.76
N LYS A 306 9.71 -8.10 -2.17
CA LYS A 306 10.92 -8.91 -2.41
C LYS A 306 11.73 -8.44 -3.63
N ASP A 307 11.13 -7.65 -4.53
CA ASP A 307 11.80 -7.06 -5.69
C ASP A 307 12.49 -5.71 -5.36
N GLY A 308 12.44 -5.25 -4.09
CA GLY A 308 13.19 -4.10 -3.59
C GLY A 308 12.94 -2.80 -4.38
N ALA A 309 14.01 -2.19 -4.88
CA ALA A 309 13.94 -0.94 -5.66
C ALA A 309 13.00 -1.05 -6.88
N LEU A 310 12.90 -2.22 -7.52
CA LEU A 310 12.02 -2.39 -8.68
C LEU A 310 10.54 -2.26 -8.29
N TYR A 311 10.14 -2.84 -7.15
CA TYR A 311 8.79 -2.68 -6.59
C TYR A 311 8.50 -1.25 -6.20
N ASN A 312 9.50 -0.57 -5.63
CA ASN A 312 9.38 0.83 -5.25
C ASN A 312 9.09 1.72 -6.47
N LEU A 313 9.87 1.60 -7.56
CA LEU A 313 9.66 2.37 -8.78
C LEU A 313 8.30 2.10 -9.43
N ALA A 314 7.81 0.86 -9.38
CA ALA A 314 6.48 0.52 -9.91
C ALA A 314 5.35 1.13 -9.10
N ASN A 315 5.49 1.23 -7.77
CA ASN A 315 4.53 1.96 -6.93
C ASN A 315 4.59 3.47 -7.20
N VAL A 316 5.78 4.05 -7.40
CA VAL A 316 5.93 5.45 -7.83
C VAL A 316 5.19 5.66 -9.16
N PHE A 317 5.36 4.78 -10.14
CA PHE A 317 4.62 4.86 -11.40
C PHE A 317 3.11 4.78 -11.17
N MET A 318 2.63 3.81 -10.39
CA MET A 318 1.19 3.65 -10.10
C MET A 318 0.57 4.88 -9.44
N LEU A 319 1.26 5.49 -8.49
CA LEU A 319 0.79 6.70 -7.81
C LEU A 319 0.90 7.93 -8.72
N ALA A 320 1.85 7.95 -9.65
CA ALA A 320 2.03 9.02 -10.62
C ALA A 320 1.11 8.93 -11.84
N TRP A 321 0.57 7.76 -12.17
CA TRP A 321 -0.17 7.53 -13.42
C TRP A 321 -1.68 7.76 -13.25
N PRO A 322 -2.35 8.53 -14.13
CA PRO A 322 -3.77 8.91 -13.96
C PRO A 322 -4.74 7.81 -14.39
N TYR A 323 -4.64 6.62 -13.79
CA TYR A 323 -5.54 5.51 -14.07
C TYR A 323 -5.95 4.81 -12.77
N GLY A 324 -7.26 4.54 -12.63
CA GLY A 324 -7.85 3.85 -11.49
C GLY A 324 -7.70 4.57 -10.14
N TYR A 325 -8.22 3.89 -9.11
CA TYR A 325 -8.02 4.19 -7.70
C TYR A 325 -6.90 3.34 -7.12
N PRO A 326 -5.75 3.93 -6.77
CA PRO A 326 -4.58 3.17 -6.34
C PRO A 326 -4.75 2.60 -4.93
N LYS A 327 -4.47 1.30 -4.83
CA LYS A 327 -4.32 0.54 -3.59
C LYS A 327 -2.85 0.19 -3.38
N VAL A 328 -2.28 0.67 -2.28
CA VAL A 328 -0.94 0.29 -1.82
C VAL A 328 -1.05 -0.92 -0.90
N MET A 329 -0.18 -1.91 -1.06
CA MET A 329 -0.12 -3.07 -0.17
C MET A 329 0.69 -2.74 1.10
N SER A 330 0.34 -3.36 2.22
CA SER A 330 1.17 -3.42 3.42
C SER A 330 1.04 -4.81 4.03
N SER A 331 2.15 -5.53 4.04
CA SER A 331 2.22 -6.96 4.32
C SER A 331 3.29 -7.27 5.39
N TYR A 332 3.61 -8.54 5.52
CA TYR A 332 4.60 -9.08 6.43
C TYR A 332 5.54 -10.04 5.70
N ALA A 333 6.71 -10.29 6.27
CA ALA A 333 7.70 -11.20 5.71
C ALA A 333 7.19 -12.65 5.75
N PHE A 334 7.25 -13.33 4.60
CA PHE A 334 6.90 -14.75 4.51
C PHE A 334 7.87 -15.53 3.63
N SER A 335 8.08 -16.79 4.01
CA SER A 335 8.86 -17.78 3.24
C SER A 335 8.00 -18.91 2.67
N ASP A 336 6.79 -19.07 3.21
CA ASP A 336 5.77 -20.03 2.77
C ASP A 336 4.52 -19.27 2.32
N SER A 337 3.86 -19.73 1.25
CA SER A 337 2.71 -19.02 0.66
C SER A 337 1.49 -19.00 1.59
N ASP A 338 1.38 -19.96 2.49
CA ASP A 338 0.28 -20.09 3.44
C ASP A 338 0.60 -19.45 4.81
N GLN A 339 1.82 -18.91 4.97
CA GLN A 339 2.31 -18.40 6.25
C GLN A 339 1.39 -17.32 6.81
N GLY A 340 0.99 -17.49 8.08
CA GLY A 340 0.28 -16.47 8.84
C GLY A 340 1.13 -15.25 9.18
N PRO A 341 0.50 -14.22 9.77
CA PRO A 341 1.22 -13.04 10.22
C PRO A 341 2.20 -13.35 11.37
N PRO A 342 3.17 -12.47 11.61
CA PRO A 342 3.99 -12.48 12.81
C PRO A 342 3.15 -12.53 14.10
N SER A 343 3.67 -13.17 15.15
CA SER A 343 3.03 -13.16 16.46
C SER A 343 3.21 -11.83 17.21
N SER A 344 4.22 -11.05 16.83
CA SER A 344 4.50 -9.72 17.36
C SER A 344 3.53 -8.70 16.77
N SER A 345 3.03 -7.79 17.61
CA SER A 345 2.26 -6.63 17.17
C SER A 345 3.13 -5.70 16.32
N VAL A 346 2.47 -4.94 15.45
CA VAL A 346 3.16 -3.97 14.58
C VAL A 346 3.70 -2.82 15.41
N TYR A 347 2.88 -2.28 16.32
CA TYR A 347 3.33 -1.27 17.26
C TYR A 347 3.84 -1.92 18.56
N GLN A 348 5.03 -1.51 18.96
CA GLN A 348 5.63 -1.88 20.24
C GLN A 348 6.13 -0.62 20.93
N ASN A 349 5.64 -0.35 22.14
CA ASN A 349 5.96 0.87 22.90
C ASN A 349 5.68 2.19 22.15
N GLY A 350 4.66 2.21 21.28
CA GLY A 350 4.29 3.38 20.48
C GLY A 350 5.04 3.52 19.16
N GLU A 351 6.01 2.65 18.88
CA GLU A 351 6.81 2.67 17.66
C GLU A 351 6.45 1.52 16.72
N ALA A 352 6.30 1.83 15.43
CA ALA A 352 6.02 0.84 14.40
C ALA A 352 7.27 0.02 14.06
N GLN A 353 7.17 -1.30 14.18
CA GLN A 353 8.27 -2.24 13.93
C GLN A 353 8.25 -2.70 12.47
N CYS A 354 8.80 -1.87 11.58
CA CYS A 354 8.77 -2.08 10.13
C CYS A 354 10.14 -2.46 9.55
N GLY A 355 10.14 -3.12 8.38
CA GLY A 355 11.33 -3.50 7.63
C GLY A 355 11.92 -4.87 7.98
N SER A 356 11.27 -5.61 8.88
CA SER A 356 11.67 -6.97 9.29
C SER A 356 10.50 -7.94 9.16
N ASP A 357 9.86 -8.30 10.27
CA ASP A 357 8.71 -9.21 10.30
C ASP A 357 7.49 -8.56 9.65
N TRP A 358 7.22 -7.29 9.96
CA TRP A 358 6.27 -6.46 9.25
C TRP A 358 7.02 -5.62 8.21
N ILE A 359 6.59 -5.66 6.96
CA ILE A 359 7.30 -4.98 5.88
C ILE A 359 6.95 -3.50 5.84
N CYS A 360 5.66 -3.18 6.02
CA CYS A 360 5.14 -1.82 5.96
C CYS A 360 5.51 -1.09 4.66
N GLU A 361 5.27 -1.73 3.51
CA GLU A 361 5.60 -1.18 2.18
C GLU A 361 5.05 0.24 1.99
N HIS A 362 3.86 0.51 2.55
CA HIS A 362 3.21 1.82 2.54
C HIS A 362 4.01 2.95 3.23
N ARG A 363 5.00 2.59 4.07
CA ARG A 363 5.90 3.52 4.75
C ARG A 363 7.19 3.82 4.00
N TRP A 364 7.49 3.11 2.91
CA TRP A 364 8.69 3.39 2.12
C TRP A 364 8.60 4.83 1.60
N SER A 365 9.63 5.63 1.85
CA SER A 365 9.56 7.10 1.76
C SER A 365 8.96 7.61 0.44
N SER A 366 9.41 7.05 -0.69
CA SER A 366 8.88 7.34 -2.02
C SER A 366 7.41 6.96 -2.19
N ILE A 367 6.97 5.79 -1.70
CA ILE A 367 5.56 5.38 -1.75
C ILE A 367 4.71 6.31 -0.88
N ALA A 368 5.13 6.52 0.36
CA ALA A 368 4.40 7.34 1.32
C ALA A 368 4.24 8.79 0.86
N ASN A 369 5.30 9.38 0.28
CA ASN A 369 5.26 10.75 -0.20
C ASN A 369 4.52 10.89 -1.54
N MET A 370 4.55 9.86 -2.38
CA MET A 370 3.78 9.85 -3.64
C MET A 370 2.27 9.80 -3.42
N VAL A 371 1.79 9.54 -2.19
CA VAL A 371 0.38 9.75 -1.83
C VAL A 371 -0.03 11.22 -1.96
N ALA A 372 0.79 12.14 -1.42
CA ALA A 372 0.56 13.57 -1.56
C ALA A 372 0.65 14.02 -3.02
N PHE A 373 1.59 13.46 -3.79
CA PHE A 373 1.68 13.69 -5.23
C PHE A 373 0.39 13.25 -5.95
N ARG A 374 -0.14 12.04 -5.66
CA ARG A 374 -1.38 11.56 -6.26
C ARG A 374 -2.56 12.47 -5.91
N ASN A 375 -2.66 12.89 -4.65
CA ASN A 375 -3.73 13.79 -4.19
C ASN A 375 -3.67 15.14 -4.91
N GLU A 376 -2.48 15.73 -5.05
CA GLU A 376 -2.29 17.02 -5.73
C GLU A 376 -2.57 16.94 -7.24
N THR A 377 -2.21 15.81 -7.85
CA THR A 377 -2.31 15.61 -9.30
C THR A 377 -3.64 15.01 -9.75
N ASP A 378 -4.54 14.68 -8.82
CA ASP A 378 -5.80 14.02 -9.16
C ASP A 378 -6.64 14.84 -10.17
N GLY A 379 -7.34 14.14 -11.07
CA GLY A 379 -8.09 14.77 -12.16
C GLY A 379 -7.24 15.40 -13.27
N THR A 380 -5.90 15.37 -13.19
CA THR A 380 -5.01 15.85 -14.26
C THR A 380 -4.52 14.71 -15.15
N GLY A 381 -4.46 14.97 -16.46
CA GLY A 381 -3.90 14.06 -17.46
C GLY A 381 -2.37 14.16 -17.57
N VAL A 382 -1.81 13.30 -18.41
CA VAL A 382 -0.37 13.30 -18.74
C VAL A 382 -0.05 14.35 -19.81
N ASN A 383 1.05 15.06 -19.64
CA ASN A 383 1.63 15.98 -20.62
C ASN A 383 3.15 15.82 -20.63
N HIS A 384 3.81 16.31 -21.69
CA HIS A 384 5.28 16.28 -21.81
C HIS A 384 5.91 14.90 -21.57
N TRP A 385 5.26 13.83 -22.07
CA TRP A 385 5.86 12.50 -22.03
C TRP A 385 7.21 12.50 -22.74
N TRP A 386 8.21 11.95 -22.05
CA TRP A 386 9.55 11.71 -22.57
C TRP A 386 9.99 10.31 -22.16
N ASP A 387 10.68 9.63 -23.06
CA ASP A 387 11.41 8.41 -22.78
C ASP A 387 12.69 8.36 -23.62
N ASN A 388 13.62 7.50 -23.23
CA ASN A 388 14.86 7.24 -23.98
C ASN A 388 14.75 6.04 -24.95
N GLY A 389 13.54 5.55 -25.23
CA GLY A 389 13.30 4.29 -25.94
C GLY A 389 13.54 3.03 -25.10
N ASN A 390 13.83 3.17 -23.79
CA ASN A 390 14.17 2.07 -22.90
C ASN A 390 13.54 2.26 -21.50
N ASN A 391 14.34 2.40 -20.43
CA ASN A 391 13.89 2.31 -19.04
C ASN A 391 14.04 3.63 -18.25
N GLN A 392 14.19 4.74 -18.96
CA GLN A 392 14.09 6.09 -18.40
C GLN A 392 12.87 6.78 -18.99
N ILE A 393 11.96 7.21 -18.13
CA ILE A 393 10.73 7.92 -18.51
C ILE A 393 10.55 9.17 -17.65
N ALA A 394 9.89 10.18 -18.21
CA ALA A 394 9.49 11.38 -17.51
C ALA A 394 8.17 11.91 -18.07
N PHE A 395 7.34 12.51 -17.23
CA PHE A 395 6.11 13.15 -17.67
C PHE A 395 5.56 14.15 -16.65
N GLY A 396 4.82 15.13 -17.16
CA GLY A 396 4.00 16.04 -16.37
C GLY A 396 2.63 15.46 -16.03
N ARG A 397 2.07 15.94 -14.92
CA ARG A 397 0.69 15.76 -14.50
C ARG A 397 0.02 17.13 -14.44
N GLY A 398 -0.61 17.50 -15.56
CA GLY A 398 -1.13 18.85 -15.78
C GLY A 398 -0.06 19.93 -15.57
N SER A 399 -0.40 20.96 -14.80
CA SER A 399 0.53 22.01 -14.36
C SER A 399 0.93 21.88 -12.89
N VAL A 400 0.61 20.76 -12.25
CA VAL A 400 0.68 20.61 -10.78
C VAL A 400 1.67 19.53 -10.34
N GLY A 401 2.13 18.68 -11.26
CA GLY A 401 3.20 17.71 -10.95
C GLY A 401 4.08 17.34 -12.12
N PHE A 402 5.25 16.79 -11.81
CA PHE A 402 6.22 16.25 -12.77
C PHE A 402 6.94 15.06 -12.16
N VAL A 403 7.14 13.99 -12.93
CA VAL A 403 7.77 12.74 -12.48
C VAL A 403 8.87 12.29 -13.44
N VAL A 404 9.91 11.67 -12.89
CA VAL A 404 10.99 10.98 -13.61
C VAL A 404 11.21 9.62 -12.93
N ILE A 405 11.33 8.56 -13.72
CA ILE A 405 11.63 7.20 -13.24
C ILE A 405 12.83 6.67 -14.03
N ASN A 406 13.89 6.27 -13.32
CA ASN A 406 15.11 5.71 -13.88
C ASN A 406 15.28 4.25 -13.44
N ARG A 407 14.82 3.30 -14.26
CA ARG A 407 14.98 1.85 -14.02
C ARG A 407 16.24 1.28 -14.72
N GLU A 408 17.16 2.16 -15.11
CA GLU A 408 18.49 1.80 -15.61
C GLU A 408 19.53 1.88 -14.49
N SER A 409 20.71 1.30 -14.71
CA SER A 409 21.81 1.36 -13.73
C SER A 409 22.61 2.66 -13.80
N SER A 410 22.50 3.41 -14.89
CA SER A 410 23.22 4.68 -15.07
C SER A 410 22.35 5.87 -14.66
N ASP A 411 22.98 6.87 -14.08
CA ASP A 411 22.34 8.11 -13.69
C ASP A 411 21.74 8.85 -14.90
N LEU A 412 20.64 9.53 -14.65
CA LEU A 412 19.95 10.41 -15.59
C LEU A 412 20.11 11.86 -15.13
N SER A 413 20.87 12.66 -15.87
CA SER A 413 20.93 14.11 -15.70
C SER A 413 20.33 14.79 -16.92
N ARG A 414 19.18 15.45 -16.78
CA ARG A 414 18.46 16.02 -17.92
C ARG A 414 17.57 17.20 -17.56
N THR A 415 17.51 18.17 -18.46
CA THR A 415 16.49 19.22 -18.46
C THR A 415 15.26 18.81 -19.25
N PHE A 416 14.10 18.92 -18.62
CA PHE A 416 12.79 18.60 -19.16
C PHE A 416 11.93 19.85 -19.34
N THR A 417 11.00 19.80 -20.29
CA THR A 417 9.91 20.77 -20.39
C THR A 417 8.78 20.37 -19.45
N THR A 418 8.24 21.33 -18.70
CA THR A 418 7.14 21.13 -17.77
C THR A 418 6.12 22.27 -17.87
N ASN A 419 4.88 21.99 -17.47
CA ASN A 419 3.85 23.02 -17.30
C ASN A 419 3.76 23.50 -15.84
N MET A 420 4.57 22.95 -14.92
CA MET A 420 4.62 23.43 -13.55
C MET A 420 5.02 24.92 -13.53
N PRO A 421 4.41 25.72 -12.65
CA PRO A 421 4.76 27.14 -12.52
C PRO A 421 6.18 27.28 -11.96
N ASP A 422 6.83 28.39 -12.33
CA ASP A 422 8.12 28.78 -11.78
C ASP A 422 8.06 28.80 -10.25
N GLY A 423 9.04 28.19 -9.61
CA GLY A 423 9.07 27.97 -8.17
C GLY A 423 10.09 26.90 -7.81
N SER A 424 10.23 26.62 -6.51
CA SER A 424 11.04 25.51 -6.05
C SER A 424 10.17 24.51 -5.33
N TYR A 425 10.38 23.22 -5.60
CA TYR A 425 9.57 22.12 -5.06
C TYR A 425 10.46 20.99 -4.56
N HIS A 426 10.06 20.31 -3.50
CA HIS A 426 10.77 19.13 -3.00
C HIS A 426 10.69 17.95 -3.97
N ASN A 427 11.80 17.24 -4.13
CA ASN A 427 11.86 15.94 -4.79
C ASN A 427 11.28 14.83 -3.90
N VAL A 428 9.95 14.70 -3.89
CA VAL A 428 9.23 13.86 -2.92
C VAL A 428 9.42 12.36 -3.11
N ALA A 429 9.85 11.91 -4.30
CA ALA A 429 10.10 10.50 -4.60
C ALA A 429 11.58 10.08 -4.44
N GLY A 430 12.48 11.02 -4.17
CA GLY A 430 13.91 10.78 -4.04
C GLY A 430 14.49 11.38 -2.76
N ASP A 431 15.51 12.23 -2.91
CA ASP A 431 16.32 12.83 -1.84
C ASP A 431 15.65 13.98 -1.08
N ASN A 432 14.41 14.33 -1.41
CA ASN A 432 13.68 15.47 -0.85
C ASN A 432 14.38 16.83 -1.09
N ALA A 433 15.35 16.92 -2.01
CA ALA A 433 16.02 18.16 -2.32
C ALA A 433 15.07 19.16 -2.98
N CYS A 434 15.33 20.44 -2.75
CA CYS A 434 14.57 21.55 -3.33
C CYS A 434 15.02 21.78 -4.78
N VAL A 435 14.14 21.53 -5.74
CA VAL A 435 14.41 21.63 -7.19
C VAL A 435 13.68 22.83 -7.78
N THR A 436 14.42 23.69 -8.49
CA THR A 436 13.85 24.88 -9.15
C THR A 436 13.26 24.54 -10.52
N VAL A 437 12.01 24.92 -10.71
CA VAL A 437 11.35 25.06 -12.02
C VAL A 437 11.47 26.52 -12.45
N SER A 438 11.96 26.76 -13.66
CA SER A 438 12.06 28.12 -14.22
C SER A 438 11.87 28.13 -15.72
N GLY A 439 11.05 29.06 -16.22
CA GLY A 439 10.83 29.23 -17.66
C GLY A 439 10.21 28.00 -18.32
N GLY A 440 9.37 27.24 -17.59
CA GLY A 440 8.77 25.99 -18.06
C GLY A 440 9.78 24.84 -18.22
N GLN A 441 10.92 24.91 -17.54
CA GLN A 441 11.95 23.87 -17.54
C GLN A 441 12.32 23.44 -16.13
N VAL A 442 12.74 22.19 -16.01
CA VAL A 442 13.28 21.61 -14.77
C VAL A 442 14.45 20.69 -15.10
N THR A 443 15.54 20.79 -14.36
CA THR A 443 16.68 19.85 -14.44
C THR A 443 16.62 18.91 -13.25
N LEU A 444 16.70 17.61 -13.53
CA LEU A 444 16.71 16.57 -12.51
C LEU A 444 17.91 15.65 -12.73
N ASP A 445 18.57 15.33 -11.62
CA ASP A 445 19.62 14.32 -11.51
C ASP A 445 19.02 13.13 -10.75
N VAL A 446 18.76 12.03 -11.45
CA VAL A 446 18.10 10.84 -10.91
C VAL A 446 19.06 9.66 -11.03
N PRO A 447 19.62 9.17 -9.91
CA PRO A 447 20.48 8.00 -9.91
C PRO A 447 19.83 6.77 -10.56
N GLY A 448 20.67 5.81 -10.94
CA GLY A 448 20.18 4.52 -11.41
C GLY A 448 19.30 3.84 -10.36
N MET A 449 18.18 3.23 -10.79
CA MET A 449 17.18 2.57 -9.94
C MET A 449 16.44 3.49 -8.96
N GLU A 450 16.38 4.80 -9.25
CA GLU A 450 15.66 5.79 -8.45
C GLU A 450 14.59 6.56 -9.26
N ALA A 451 13.81 7.38 -8.55
CA ALA A 451 12.80 8.24 -9.14
C ALA A 451 12.87 9.65 -8.54
N ALA A 452 12.34 10.62 -9.27
CA ALA A 452 12.11 11.97 -8.78
C ALA A 452 10.68 12.41 -9.07
N ALA A 453 10.10 13.19 -8.16
CA ALA A 453 8.74 13.70 -8.31
C ALA A 453 8.62 15.07 -7.66
N LEU A 454 8.00 16.01 -8.36
CA LEU A 454 7.73 17.36 -7.89
C LEU A 454 6.23 17.62 -7.99
N HIS A 455 5.65 18.34 -7.02
CA HIS A 455 4.27 18.81 -7.13
C HIS A 455 4.06 20.17 -6.44
N THR A 456 3.04 20.91 -6.86
CA THR A 456 2.78 22.28 -6.40
C THR A 456 2.45 22.38 -4.91
N GLY A 457 1.92 21.30 -4.33
CA GLY A 457 1.70 21.17 -2.88
C GLY A 457 2.97 20.95 -2.04
N ALA A 458 4.13 20.71 -2.66
CA ALA A 458 5.42 20.52 -1.98
C ALA A 458 6.41 21.65 -2.30
N ALA A 459 5.94 22.91 -2.31
CA ALA A 459 6.80 24.06 -2.49
C ALA A 459 7.84 24.16 -1.35
N CYS A 460 9.08 24.50 -1.69
CA CYS A 460 10.13 24.85 -0.74
C CYS A 460 10.45 26.33 -0.88
N ASP A 461 10.60 27.03 0.24
CA ASP A 461 10.78 28.49 0.26
C ASP A 461 12.22 28.95 -0.06
N GLY A 462 13.09 28.03 -0.51
CA GLY A 462 14.51 28.27 -0.70
C GLY A 462 15.30 28.48 0.61
N SER A 463 14.60 28.51 1.77
CA SER A 463 15.16 28.37 3.12
C SER A 463 14.96 26.97 3.70
N ASP A 464 14.13 26.13 3.08
CA ASP A 464 14.00 24.69 3.33
C ASP A 464 15.25 23.92 2.87
N SER A 465 16.32 24.14 3.64
CA SER A 465 17.25 23.07 3.95
C SER A 465 16.61 22.29 5.10
N GLY A 466 15.84 21.27 4.74
CA GLY A 466 15.32 20.21 5.61
C GLY A 466 14.91 20.64 7.01
N SER A 467 13.77 21.34 7.18
CA SER A 467 13.06 21.28 8.46
C SER A 467 12.17 20.04 8.49
N ASP A 468 12.78 18.91 8.82
CA ASP A 468 12.14 18.07 9.82
C ASP A 468 11.97 18.92 11.09
N THR A 469 10.82 18.78 11.73
CA THR A 469 10.71 19.00 13.16
C THR A 469 11.46 17.88 13.90
N GLY A 470 12.75 17.66 13.61
CA GLY A 470 13.82 17.96 14.56
C GLY A 470 14.92 18.86 13.98
N SER A 471 14.80 20.17 14.24
CA SER A 471 15.88 21.18 14.33
C SER A 471 17.23 20.87 13.63
N GLY A 472 17.47 21.44 12.44
CA GLY A 472 18.85 21.62 11.92
C GLY A 472 18.93 22.11 10.47
N SER A 473 19.11 23.42 10.28
CA SER A 473 19.26 24.13 8.99
C SER A 473 20.57 23.86 8.24
N GLY A 474 20.53 23.94 6.91
CA GLY A 474 21.63 24.47 6.08
C GLY A 474 22.07 23.60 4.90
N GLY A 475 22.04 24.15 3.67
CA GLY A 475 22.43 23.45 2.44
C GLY A 475 23.80 22.79 2.56
N SER A 476 23.99 21.59 1.96
CA SER A 476 25.13 20.74 2.28
C SER A 476 26.47 21.41 1.97
N THR A 477 26.99 22.01 3.03
CA THR A 477 28.37 22.36 3.26
C THR A 477 29.14 21.11 3.71
N ASP A 478 28.60 19.91 3.54
CA ASP A 478 29.09 18.76 4.28
C ASP A 478 30.11 17.96 3.47
N VAL A 479 30.86 17.17 4.21
CA VAL A 479 31.89 16.24 3.78
C VAL A 479 31.35 14.86 4.10
N THR A 480 31.34 13.95 3.14
CA THR A 480 31.02 12.55 3.44
C THR A 480 32.26 11.89 4.03
N VAL A 481 32.16 11.44 5.28
CA VAL A 481 33.23 10.70 5.95
C VAL A 481 32.82 9.25 6.11
N THR A 482 33.55 8.35 5.44
CA THR A 482 33.45 6.92 5.70
C THR A 482 34.26 6.59 6.94
N PHE A 483 33.60 6.32 8.06
CA PHE A 483 34.27 5.82 9.25
C PHE A 483 34.48 4.31 9.15
N GLN A 484 35.69 3.84 9.42
CA GLN A 484 36.03 2.42 9.44
C GLN A 484 36.61 2.01 10.78
N CYS A 485 35.97 1.04 11.43
CA CYS A 485 36.39 0.46 12.69
C CYS A 485 36.85 -0.99 12.45
N GLN A 486 38.18 -1.17 12.39
CA GLN A 486 38.82 -2.45 12.21
C GLN A 486 38.90 -3.25 13.51
N ASN A 487 38.98 -4.58 13.39
CA ASN A 487 39.03 -5.50 14.55
C ASN A 487 37.84 -5.35 15.51
N GLY A 488 36.69 -4.95 14.96
CA GLY A 488 35.42 -4.81 15.65
C GLY A 488 34.73 -6.15 15.91
N THR A 489 35.42 -7.13 16.47
CA THR A 489 34.79 -8.42 16.80
C THR A 489 33.74 -8.25 17.89
N THR A 490 32.51 -8.66 17.63
CA THR A 490 31.38 -8.51 18.56
C THR A 490 30.88 -9.87 19.06
N THR A 491 30.16 -9.85 20.18
CA THR A 491 29.34 -10.97 20.64
C THR A 491 27.90 -10.80 20.14
N LEU A 492 27.08 -11.87 20.22
CA LEU A 492 25.66 -11.80 19.86
C LEU A 492 24.97 -10.66 20.64
N GLY A 493 24.23 -9.81 19.92
CA GLY A 493 23.54 -8.64 20.47
C GLY A 493 24.38 -7.35 20.54
N GLN A 494 25.65 -7.40 20.11
CA GLN A 494 26.55 -6.24 20.11
C GLN A 494 26.89 -5.82 18.67
N SER A 495 26.86 -4.51 18.42
CA SER A 495 27.28 -3.89 17.16
C SER A 495 28.40 -2.87 17.38
N VAL A 496 29.06 -2.47 16.30
CA VAL A 496 30.08 -1.41 16.31
C VAL A 496 29.49 -0.10 15.85
N TYR A 497 29.83 0.96 16.58
CA TYR A 497 29.36 2.32 16.40
C TYR A 497 30.55 3.27 16.28
N VAL A 498 30.32 4.44 15.71
CA VAL A 498 31.22 5.60 15.78
C VAL A 498 30.56 6.73 16.57
N THR A 499 31.33 7.36 17.45
CA THR A 499 30.89 8.58 18.16
C THR A 499 32.05 9.55 18.33
N GLY A 500 31.75 10.84 18.50
CA GLY A 500 32.73 11.91 18.51
C GLY A 500 32.22 13.23 19.07
N ASN A 501 33.04 14.27 18.97
CA ASN A 501 32.81 15.59 19.57
C ASN A 501 31.80 16.49 18.85
N ILE A 502 31.10 15.99 17.83
CA ILE A 502 30.12 16.74 17.03
C ILE A 502 28.74 16.07 17.10
N ALA A 503 27.69 16.83 16.76
CA ALA A 503 26.31 16.37 16.86
C ALA A 503 26.00 15.19 15.94
N GLU A 504 26.57 15.19 14.74
CA GLU A 504 26.45 14.17 13.71
C GLU A 504 27.05 12.82 14.15
N LEU A 505 27.94 12.85 15.17
CA LEU A 505 28.51 11.67 15.82
C LEU A 505 28.01 11.49 17.25
N GLY A 506 26.94 12.18 17.64
CA GLY A 506 26.29 12.00 18.94
C GLY A 506 26.96 12.68 20.13
N ASN A 507 27.89 13.62 19.95
CA ASN A 507 28.54 14.38 21.04
C ASN A 507 29.10 13.51 22.19
N TRP A 508 29.78 12.41 21.86
CA TRP A 508 30.30 11.39 22.77
C TRP A 508 29.26 10.61 23.58
N ASP A 509 27.97 10.74 23.27
CA ASP A 509 26.92 9.94 23.89
C ASP A 509 26.80 8.57 23.20
N PRO A 510 27.07 7.45 23.90
CA PRO A 510 26.88 6.10 23.39
C PRO A 510 25.48 5.85 22.81
N ALA A 511 24.43 6.41 23.43
CA ALA A 511 23.06 6.21 22.96
C ALA A 511 22.80 6.87 21.60
N SER A 512 23.52 7.95 21.32
CA SER A 512 23.43 8.73 20.09
C SER A 512 24.56 8.39 19.08
N ALA A 513 25.36 7.36 19.35
CA ALA A 513 26.44 6.91 18.47
C ALA A 513 25.88 6.30 17.17
N VAL A 514 26.55 6.53 16.04
CA VAL A 514 26.12 6.07 14.71
C VAL A 514 26.52 4.61 14.51
N ILE A 515 25.57 3.74 14.20
CA ILE A 515 25.83 2.33 13.91
C ILE A 515 26.56 2.16 12.57
N LEU A 516 27.53 1.26 12.53
CA LEU A 516 28.27 0.93 11.31
C LEU A 516 27.78 -0.41 10.73
N SER A 517 27.98 -0.64 9.44
CA SER A 517 27.65 -1.91 8.77
C SER A 517 28.75 -2.95 8.97
N ALA A 518 28.37 -4.22 9.13
CA ALA A 518 29.26 -5.37 9.26
C ALA A 518 29.60 -6.06 7.92
N ASP A 519 29.29 -5.45 6.77
CA ASP A 519 29.45 -6.09 5.44
C ASP A 519 30.87 -6.61 5.17
N ASN A 520 31.88 -6.04 5.83
CA ASN A 520 33.29 -6.45 5.73
C ASN A 520 33.86 -6.97 7.06
N TYR A 521 33.04 -7.67 7.86
CA TYR A 521 33.42 -8.19 9.18
C TYR A 521 34.79 -8.91 9.17
N PRO A 522 35.71 -8.62 10.13
CA PRO A 522 35.52 -7.86 11.37
C PRO A 522 35.76 -6.35 11.25
N THR A 523 35.78 -5.80 10.03
CA THR A 523 35.79 -4.35 9.80
C THR A 523 34.37 -3.85 9.63
N TRP A 524 34.06 -2.80 10.37
CA TRP A 524 32.75 -2.14 10.32
C TRP A 524 32.89 -0.78 9.66
N ALA A 525 31.97 -0.42 8.77
CA ALA A 525 32.05 0.84 8.03
C ALA A 525 30.70 1.51 7.84
N GLY A 526 30.69 2.83 7.75
CA GLY A 526 29.49 3.62 7.51
C GLY A 526 29.84 5.06 7.14
N ASP A 527 29.01 5.65 6.30
CA ASP A 527 29.19 7.02 5.83
C ASP A 527 28.38 7.99 6.70
N VAL A 528 29.02 9.08 7.12
CA VAL A 528 28.39 10.15 7.90
C VAL A 528 28.69 11.49 7.23
N GLY A 529 27.66 12.32 7.05
CA GLY A 529 27.83 13.71 6.63
C GLY A 529 28.35 14.56 7.78
N ILE A 530 29.46 15.27 7.58
CA ILE A 530 30.07 16.15 8.57
C ILE A 530 30.19 17.56 7.99
N PRO A 531 29.85 18.64 8.73
CA PRO A 531 30.04 20.00 8.24
C PRO A 531 31.48 20.27 7.78
N ALA A 532 31.67 20.87 6.60
CA ALA A 532 33.00 21.17 6.10
C ALA A 532 33.80 22.06 7.05
N GLN A 533 35.12 21.95 6.95
CA GLN A 533 36.08 22.68 7.77
C GLN A 533 35.90 22.43 9.28
N THR A 534 35.28 21.31 9.66
CA THR A 534 35.11 20.89 11.06
C THR A 534 36.15 19.86 11.46
N ASP A 535 36.96 20.19 12.47
CA ASP A 535 37.88 19.23 13.09
C ASP A 535 37.10 18.28 14.00
N VAL A 536 37.27 16.98 13.77
CA VAL A 536 36.53 15.92 14.47
C VAL A 536 37.48 15.10 15.32
N GLU A 537 37.13 14.94 16.59
CA GLU A 537 37.64 13.88 17.46
C GLU A 537 36.61 12.77 17.55
N TRP A 538 37.02 11.51 17.34
CA TRP A 538 36.10 10.38 17.31
C TRP A 538 36.72 9.07 17.81
N LYS A 539 35.88 8.10 18.15
CA LYS A 539 36.28 6.71 18.48
C LYS A 539 35.27 5.69 17.99
N CYS A 540 35.78 4.46 17.81
CA CYS A 540 34.95 3.28 17.70
C CYS A 540 34.42 2.85 19.08
N LEU A 541 33.17 2.41 19.12
CA LEU A 541 32.50 1.90 20.31
C LEU A 541 31.78 0.60 19.97
N LYS A 542 32.00 -0.47 20.75
CA LYS A 542 31.08 -1.62 20.75
C LYS A 542 30.08 -1.41 21.88
N ARG A 543 28.81 -1.67 21.65
CA ARG A 543 27.79 -1.68 22.72
C ARG A 543 26.63 -2.59 22.34
N ASP A 544 25.83 -2.95 23.34
CA ASP A 544 24.59 -3.69 23.12
C ASP A 544 23.65 -2.89 22.19
N GLU A 545 22.97 -3.60 21.29
CA GLU A 545 22.05 -3.02 20.30
C GLU A 545 20.76 -2.52 20.94
N SER A 546 20.34 -3.09 22.07
CA SER A 546 19.05 -2.81 22.73
C SER A 546 19.18 -1.87 23.93
N ASP A 547 20.28 -1.92 24.67
CA ASP A 547 20.57 -1.01 25.78
C ASP A 547 21.94 -0.33 25.55
N PRO A 548 21.96 0.95 25.13
CA PRO A 548 23.21 1.64 24.82
C PRO A 548 24.15 1.82 26.02
N SER A 549 23.68 1.56 27.25
CA SER A 549 24.49 1.62 28.47
C SER A 549 25.25 0.31 28.78
N GLN A 550 24.90 -0.80 28.11
CA GLN A 550 25.49 -2.12 28.36
C GLN A 550 26.61 -2.46 27.37
N ASP A 551 27.54 -3.29 27.83
CA ASP A 551 28.64 -3.88 27.05
C ASP A 551 29.46 -2.87 26.23
N GLN A 552 29.61 -1.64 26.75
CA GLN A 552 30.39 -0.59 26.14
C GLN A 552 31.89 -0.93 26.15
N VAL A 553 32.45 -1.19 24.97
CA VAL A 553 33.90 -1.34 24.76
C VAL A 553 34.36 -0.22 23.85
N TRP A 554 35.07 0.75 24.42
CA TRP A 554 35.65 1.86 23.69
C TRP A 554 36.97 1.47 23.04
N GLN A 555 37.24 2.01 21.86
CA GLN A 555 38.58 1.98 21.26
C GLN A 555 39.64 2.47 22.26
N SER A 556 40.73 1.72 22.37
CA SER A 556 41.84 2.05 23.27
C SER A 556 42.65 3.28 22.80
N GLY A 557 43.41 3.89 23.72
CA GLY A 557 44.26 5.05 23.41
C GLY A 557 43.56 6.40 23.37
N SER A 558 44.22 7.41 22.80
CA SER A 558 43.69 8.76 22.61
C SER A 558 42.57 8.79 21.55
N ASN A 559 41.81 9.89 21.48
CA ASN A 559 40.82 10.10 20.42
C ASN A 559 41.51 10.12 19.04
N ASN A 560 40.85 9.55 18.02
CA ASN A 560 41.29 9.77 16.64
C ASN A 560 40.93 11.19 16.24
N THR A 561 41.72 11.79 15.35
CA THR A 561 41.46 13.13 14.82
C THR A 561 41.27 13.06 13.32
N LEU A 562 40.30 13.81 12.81
CA LEU A 562 40.10 14.08 11.40
C LEU A 562 40.04 15.60 11.23
N ALA A 563 41.00 16.15 10.49
CA ALA A 563 41.00 17.58 10.20
C ALA A 563 39.84 17.95 9.27
N GLY A 564 39.31 19.16 9.40
CA GLY A 564 38.22 19.66 8.57
C GLY A 564 38.52 19.59 7.07
N GLN A 565 37.59 19.00 6.30
CA GLN A 565 37.72 18.88 4.85
C GLN A 565 36.90 19.95 4.12
N SER A 566 37.15 20.17 2.84
CA SER A 566 36.36 21.10 2.02
C SER A 566 34.98 20.50 1.69
N ALA A 567 33.95 21.33 1.64
CA ALA A 567 32.59 20.89 1.29
C ALA A 567 32.58 20.09 -0.02
N GLY A 568 31.77 19.03 -0.07
CA GLY A 568 31.66 18.13 -1.22
C GLY A 568 32.82 17.14 -1.40
N SER A 569 33.74 17.05 -0.45
CA SER A 569 34.77 16.00 -0.46
C SER A 569 34.30 14.72 0.23
N SER A 570 34.87 13.60 -0.18
CA SER A 570 34.68 12.30 0.48
C SER A 570 36.02 11.81 1.02
N VAL A 571 36.06 11.42 2.29
CA VAL A 571 37.28 10.93 2.95
C VAL A 571 36.98 9.71 3.80
N THR A 572 37.95 8.80 3.90
CA THR A 572 37.86 7.64 4.79
C THR A 572 38.71 7.87 6.03
N ALA A 573 38.11 7.71 7.21
CA ALA A 573 38.79 7.77 8.50
C ALA A 573 38.78 6.38 9.16
N THR A 574 39.97 5.81 9.35
CA THR A 574 40.12 4.42 9.82
C THR A 574 40.73 4.37 11.22
N ALA A 575 40.15 3.55 12.08
CA ALA A 575 40.63 3.22 13.41
C ALA A 575 40.55 1.70 13.65
N SER A 576 41.18 1.23 14.73
CA SER A 576 41.11 -0.16 15.18
C SER A 576 40.90 -0.19 16.68
N PHE A 577 40.09 -1.14 17.16
CA PHE A 577 39.89 -1.40 18.59
C PHE A 577 41.19 -1.76 19.32
#